data_AF-A0AAW1IVQ1-F1
#
_entry.id   AF-A0AAW1IVQ1-F1
#
_cell.length_a   1.000
_cell.length_b   1.000
_cell.length_c   1.000
_cell.angle_alpha   90.00
_cell.angle_beta   90.00
_cell.angle_gamma   90.00
#
_symmetry.space_group_name_H-M   'P 1'
#
loop_
_entity.id
_entity.type
_entity.pdbx_description
1 polymer ?
#
loop_
_entity_poly.entity_id
_entity_poly.type
_entity_poly.pdbx_seq_one_letter_code
_entity_poly.pdbx_strand_id
1 'polypeptide(L)'
;MNLRCVKQYLPIKNNSMKVFVRRKSTTADYCLDYVKKYDYENFMCVLLLKNTARSSAVAVRSFNIEVARISEQVTQKNTGLMRLKFWEDLIDKVFTKDATKVPQHPVAIELFKYF
;
A
#
# COMPACT_ATOMS: atom_id res chain seq x y z
N MET A 1 24.37 -21.28 59.30
CA MET A 1 25.65 -20.65 58.92
C MET A 1 25.57 -20.32 57.44
N ASN A 2 25.25 -19.07 57.11
CA ASN A 2 24.96 -18.62 55.75
C ASN A 2 26.09 -17.69 55.31
N LEU A 3 26.84 -18.07 54.28
CA LEU A 3 27.97 -17.28 53.78
C LEU A 3 28.15 -17.50 52.27
N ARG A 4 27.85 -16.42 51.53
CA ARG A 4 28.62 -15.82 50.42
C ARG A 4 27.90 -15.73 49.07
N CYS A 5 27.42 -14.51 48.82
CA CYS A 5 27.90 -13.64 47.73
C CYS A 5 27.54 -14.07 46.29
N VAL A 6 26.28 -13.94 45.91
CA VAL A 6 25.93 -13.81 44.48
C VAL A 6 26.13 -12.35 44.10
N LYS A 7 27.34 -12.01 43.64
CA LYS A 7 27.57 -10.76 42.94
C LYS A 7 26.82 -10.81 41.61
N GLN A 8 25.91 -9.85 41.50
CA GLN A 8 25.19 -9.39 40.34
C GLN A 8 26.15 -9.14 39.17
N TYR A 9 26.30 -10.10 38.26
CA TYR A 9 26.86 -9.83 36.94
C TYR A 9 25.74 -9.23 36.08
N LEU A 10 25.75 -7.90 35.95
CA LEU A 10 24.95 -7.17 34.98
C LEU A 10 25.35 -7.60 33.56
N PRO A 11 24.41 -7.99 32.68
CA PRO A 11 24.74 -8.18 31.28
C PRO A 11 25.06 -6.83 30.64
N ILE A 12 26.22 -6.78 29.98
CA ILE A 12 26.72 -5.68 29.15
C ILE A 12 25.63 -5.33 28.13
N LYS A 13 25.20 -4.06 28.07
CA LYS A 13 24.31 -3.58 27.02
C LYS A 13 25.04 -3.70 25.68
N ASN A 14 24.73 -4.75 24.91
CA ASN A 14 25.14 -4.83 23.52
C ASN A 14 24.53 -3.63 22.78
N ASN A 15 25.39 -2.71 22.37
CA ASN A 15 25.04 -1.65 21.45
C ASN A 15 24.76 -2.30 20.09
N SER A 16 23.53 -2.77 19.89
CA SER A 16 23.07 -3.24 18.59
C SER A 16 23.19 -2.06 17.63
N MET A 17 24.21 -2.08 16.77
CA MET A 17 24.22 -1.29 15.55
C MET A 17 22.87 -1.52 14.88
N LYS A 18 22.00 -0.49 14.88
CA LYS A 18 20.76 -0.54 14.12
C LYS A 18 21.17 -0.51 12.66
N VAL A 19 21.40 -1.69 12.08
CA VAL A 19 21.50 -1.86 10.64
C VAL A 19 20.27 -1.19 10.06
N PHE A 20 20.45 -0.13 9.27
CA PHE A 20 19.35 0.55 8.60
C PHE A 20 18.86 -0.38 7.48
N VAL A 21 18.05 -1.37 7.86
CA VAL A 21 17.40 -2.26 6.91
C VAL A 21 16.36 -1.42 6.18
N ARG A 22 16.62 -1.11 4.91
CA ARG A 22 15.63 -0.45 4.03
C ARG A 22 14.40 -1.35 3.98
N ARG A 23 13.29 -0.90 4.58
CA ARG A 23 12.02 -1.63 4.52
C ARG A 23 11.62 -1.82 3.05
N LYS A 24 11.24 -3.04 2.69
CA LYS A 24 10.64 -3.33 1.39
C LYS A 24 9.28 -2.64 1.35
N SER A 25 9.05 -1.77 0.35
CA SER A 25 7.78 -1.06 0.18
C SER A 25 6.67 -2.06 -0.16
N THR A 26 5.58 -2.01 0.59
CA THR A 26 4.39 -2.84 0.33
C THR A 26 3.52 -2.24 -0.76
N THR A 27 2.55 -3.00 -1.27
CA THR A 27 1.51 -2.47 -2.19
C THR A 27 0.66 -1.38 -1.53
N ALA A 28 0.44 -1.48 -0.22
CA ALA A 28 -0.24 -0.45 0.56
C ALA A 28 0.58 0.83 0.67
N ASP A 29 1.89 0.73 0.90
CA ASP A 29 2.80 1.89 0.93
C ASP A 29 2.81 2.60 -0.43
N TYR A 30 2.86 1.83 -1.52
CA TYR A 30 2.75 2.39 -2.88
C TYR A 30 1.46 3.19 -3.06
N CYS A 31 0.31 2.61 -2.69
CA CYS A 31 -0.99 3.27 -2.85
C CYS A 31 -1.08 4.53 -2.00
N LEU A 32 -0.56 4.50 -0.76
CA LEU A 32 -0.55 5.64 0.14
C LEU A 32 0.35 6.77 -0.39
N ASP A 33 1.56 6.46 -0.85
CA ASP A 33 2.47 7.43 -1.46
C ASP A 33 1.90 8.00 -2.76
N TYR A 34 1.19 7.18 -3.52
CA TYR A 34 0.53 7.58 -4.76
C TYR A 34 -0.58 8.60 -4.50
N VAL A 35 -1.43 8.34 -3.49
CA VAL A 35 -2.48 9.27 -3.05
C VAL A 35 -1.86 10.55 -2.49
N LYS A 36 -0.83 10.46 -1.67
CA LYS A 36 -0.10 11.63 -1.17
C LYS A 36 0.48 12.50 -2.29
N LYS A 37 0.93 11.89 -3.39
CA LYS A 37 1.58 12.59 -4.51
C LYS A 37 0.59 13.23 -5.48
N TYR A 38 -0.53 12.56 -5.76
CA TYR A 38 -1.44 12.96 -6.85
C TYR A 38 -2.85 13.34 -6.38
N ASP A 39 -3.21 13.13 -5.12
CA ASP A 39 -4.50 13.49 -4.53
C ASP A 39 -4.33 13.91 -3.05
N TYR A 40 -3.58 15.00 -2.85
CA TYR A 40 -3.15 15.46 -1.53
C TYR A 40 -4.31 15.87 -0.61
N GLU A 41 -5.34 16.49 -1.15
CA GLU A 41 -6.56 16.87 -0.41
C GLU A 41 -7.23 15.62 0.19
N ASN A 42 -7.46 14.57 -0.62
CA ASN A 42 -8.04 13.34 -0.10
C ASN A 42 -7.07 12.54 0.77
N PHE A 43 -5.75 12.64 0.54
CA PHE A 43 -4.76 12.09 1.48
C PHE A 43 -4.99 12.64 2.89
N MET A 44 -5.25 13.94 3.04
CA MET A 44 -5.55 14.54 4.35
C MET A 44 -6.84 13.99 4.97
N CYS A 45 -7.89 13.82 4.18
CA CYS A 45 -9.13 13.22 4.65
C CYS A 45 -8.94 11.75 5.10
N VAL A 46 -8.12 10.99 4.37
CA VAL A 46 -7.83 9.59 4.68
C VAL A 46 -7.14 9.43 6.05
N LEU A 47 -6.35 10.41 6.50
CA LEU A 47 -5.71 10.38 7.83
C LEU A 47 -6.72 10.35 8.98
N LEU A 48 -7.93 10.85 8.75
CA LEU A 48 -9.01 10.86 9.74
C LEU A 48 -9.72 9.50 9.88
N LEU A 49 -9.53 8.61 8.90
CA LEU A 49 -10.13 7.28 8.90
C LEU A 49 -9.34 6.30 9.79
N LYS A 50 -10.04 5.37 10.43
CA LYS A 50 -9.45 4.34 11.29
C LYS A 50 -9.47 2.96 10.62
N ASN A 51 -8.52 2.12 11.01
CA ASN A 51 -8.50 0.67 10.69
C ASN A 51 -8.61 0.39 9.17
N THR A 52 -9.45 -0.58 8.81
CA THR A 52 -9.70 -1.06 7.44
C THR A 52 -10.39 -0.02 6.56
N ALA A 53 -11.16 0.91 7.13
CA ALA A 53 -11.78 2.00 6.38
C ALA A 53 -10.73 2.92 5.75
N ARG A 54 -9.61 3.16 6.46
CA ARG A 54 -8.50 3.92 5.92
C ARG A 54 -7.87 3.21 4.72
N SER A 55 -7.57 1.93 4.86
CA SER A 55 -6.88 1.18 3.81
C SER A 55 -7.75 0.97 2.56
N SER A 56 -9.04 0.67 2.73
CA SER A 56 -10.00 0.59 1.62
C SER A 56 -10.17 1.95 0.92
N ALA A 57 -10.24 3.04 1.68
CA ALA A 57 -10.28 4.38 1.09
C ALA A 57 -9.01 4.70 0.30
N VAL A 58 -7.82 4.35 0.80
CA VAL A 58 -6.56 4.49 0.04
C VAL A 58 -6.63 3.71 -1.26
N ALA A 59 -7.07 2.45 -1.25
CA ALA A 59 -7.15 1.62 -2.45
C ALA A 59 -8.07 2.23 -3.52
N VAL A 60 -9.27 2.69 -3.13
CA VAL A 60 -10.21 3.35 -4.05
C VAL A 60 -9.65 4.67 -4.57
N ARG A 61 -9.00 5.47 -3.72
CA ARG A 61 -8.38 6.73 -4.15
C ARG A 61 -7.23 6.50 -5.11
N SER A 62 -6.37 5.52 -4.87
CA SER A 62 -5.30 5.14 -5.79
C SER A 62 -5.85 4.69 -7.15
N PHE A 63 -6.95 3.94 -7.18
CA PHE A 63 -7.64 3.58 -8.41
C PHE A 63 -8.20 4.79 -9.16
N ASN A 64 -8.84 5.73 -8.45
CA ASN A 64 -9.34 6.96 -9.06
C ASN A 64 -8.20 7.76 -9.71
N ILE A 65 -7.02 7.81 -9.08
CA ILE A 65 -5.83 8.47 -9.65
C ILE A 65 -5.37 7.76 -10.93
N GLU A 66 -5.30 6.42 -10.94
CA GLU A 66 -4.92 5.66 -12.14
C GLU A 66 -5.84 5.99 -13.32
N VAL A 67 -7.16 5.99 -13.11
CA VAL A 67 -8.13 6.28 -14.17
C VAL A 67 -8.06 7.74 -14.61
N ALA A 68 -8.07 8.68 -13.68
CA ALA A 68 -8.09 10.12 -13.98
C ALA A 68 -6.87 10.57 -14.77
N ARG A 69 -5.70 9.96 -14.51
CA ARG A 69 -4.43 10.37 -15.12
C ARG A 69 -4.14 9.69 -16.47
N ILE A 70 -5.00 8.80 -16.97
CA ILE A 70 -4.79 8.17 -18.29
C ILE A 70 -4.71 9.22 -19.40
N SER A 71 -5.55 10.25 -19.36
CA SER A 71 -5.56 11.32 -20.37
C SER A 71 -4.27 12.15 -20.36
N GLU A 72 -3.63 12.33 -19.20
CA GLU A 72 -2.36 13.02 -19.07
C GLU A 72 -1.19 12.17 -19.58
N GLN A 73 -1.28 10.86 -19.45
CA GLN A 73 -0.19 9.93 -19.75
C GLN A 73 -0.17 9.45 -21.20
N VAL A 74 -1.27 9.63 -21.94
CA VAL A 74 -1.45 9.04 -23.26
C VAL A 74 -2.01 10.06 -24.25
N THR A 75 -1.29 10.26 -25.35
CA THR A 75 -1.73 11.14 -26.45
C THR A 75 -2.60 10.41 -27.47
N GLN A 76 -2.36 9.12 -27.71
CA GLN A 76 -3.10 8.34 -28.71
C GLN A 76 -4.40 7.78 -28.14
N LYS A 77 -5.53 8.08 -28.81
CA LYS A 77 -6.88 7.66 -28.40
C LYS A 77 -6.97 6.16 -28.14
N ASN A 78 -6.46 5.32 -29.04
CA ASN A 78 -6.56 3.87 -28.92
C ASN A 78 -5.84 3.34 -27.67
N THR A 79 -4.66 3.88 -27.37
CA THR A 79 -3.91 3.50 -26.16
C THR A 79 -4.63 3.92 -24.88
N GLY A 80 -5.29 5.09 -24.88
CA GLY A 80 -6.12 5.53 -23.77
C GLY A 80 -7.30 4.59 -23.53
N LEU A 81 -8.00 4.20 -24.60
CA LEU A 81 -9.10 3.24 -24.54
C LEU A 81 -8.65 1.88 -24.02
N MET A 82 -7.50 1.36 -24.46
CA MET A 82 -6.96 0.09 -23.95
C MET A 82 -6.67 0.14 -22.45
N ARG A 83 -6.14 1.26 -21.93
CA ARG A 83 -5.89 1.43 -20.49
C ARG A 83 -7.18 1.51 -19.69
N LEU A 84 -8.18 2.25 -20.20
CA LEU A 84 -9.50 2.30 -19.57
C LEU A 84 -10.15 0.92 -19.54
N LYS A 85 -10.05 0.18 -20.66
CA LYS A 85 -10.58 -1.19 -20.76
C LYS A 85 -9.90 -2.14 -19.76
N PHE A 86 -8.58 -2.02 -19.59
CA PHE A 86 -7.86 -2.77 -18.56
C PHE A 86 -8.43 -2.55 -17.16
N TRP A 87 -8.73 -1.30 -16.79
CA TRP A 87 -9.28 -0.97 -15.48
C TRP A 87 -10.74 -1.40 -15.32
N GLU A 88 -11.54 -1.32 -16.39
CA GLU A 88 -12.90 -1.88 -16.41
C GLU A 88 -12.87 -3.40 -16.17
N ASP A 89 -12.08 -4.15 -16.95
CA ASP A 89 -11.96 -5.60 -16.82
C ASP A 89 -11.37 -6.02 -15.45
N LEU A 90 -10.55 -5.17 -14.84
CA LEU A 90 -10.03 -5.40 -13.49
C LEU A 90 -11.16 -5.42 -12.46
N ILE A 91 -12.10 -4.47 -12.52
CA ILE A 91 -13.20 -4.38 -11.55
C ILE A 91 -14.03 -5.66 -11.57
N ASP A 92 -14.36 -6.16 -12.77
CA ASP A 92 -15.06 -7.45 -12.90
C ASP A 92 -14.29 -8.58 -12.21
N LYS A 93 -12.97 -8.65 -12.41
CA LYS A 93 -12.10 -9.68 -11.82
C LYS A 93 -12.02 -9.57 -10.29
N VAL A 94 -11.94 -8.36 -9.74
CA VAL A 94 -11.90 -8.13 -8.29
C VAL A 94 -13.11 -8.78 -7.62
N PHE A 95 -14.31 -8.59 -8.18
CA PHE A 95 -15.54 -9.16 -7.61
C PHE A 95 -15.71 -10.67 -7.81
N THR A 96 -14.89 -11.32 -8.64
CA THR A 96 -14.91 -12.80 -8.77
C THR A 96 -14.32 -13.53 -7.56
N LYS A 97 -13.63 -12.83 -6.64
CA LYS A 97 -12.92 -13.41 -5.48
C LYS A 97 -11.85 -14.46 -5.81
N ASP A 98 -11.39 -14.48 -7.05
CA ASP A 98 -10.31 -15.35 -7.52
C ASP A 98 -9.00 -14.56 -7.65
N ALA A 99 -8.10 -14.76 -6.68
CA ALA A 99 -6.83 -14.06 -6.63
C ALA A 99 -5.93 -14.34 -7.85
N THR A 100 -6.12 -15.46 -8.55
CA THR A 100 -5.32 -15.81 -9.73
C THR A 100 -5.62 -14.93 -10.94
N LYS A 101 -6.80 -14.30 -10.95
CA LYS A 101 -7.26 -13.42 -12.04
C LYS A 101 -6.82 -11.97 -11.86
N VAL A 102 -6.32 -11.60 -10.68
CA VAL A 102 -5.93 -10.22 -10.38
C VAL A 102 -4.51 -9.95 -10.94
N PRO A 103 -4.35 -8.92 -11.80
CA PRO A 103 -3.05 -8.50 -12.31
C PRO A 103 -2.08 -8.12 -11.18
N GLN A 104 -0.78 -8.30 -11.39
CA GLN A 104 0.28 -7.88 -10.46
C GLN A 104 0.52 -6.36 -10.49
N HIS A 105 -0.54 -5.58 -10.31
CA HIS A 105 -0.49 -4.13 -10.17
C HIS A 105 -0.77 -3.77 -8.70
N PRO A 106 0.01 -2.87 -8.05
CA PRO A 106 -0.15 -2.58 -6.63
C PRO A 106 -1.57 -2.12 -6.26
N VAL A 107 -2.17 -1.26 -7.09
CA VAL A 107 -3.56 -0.79 -6.90
C VAL A 107 -4.57 -1.93 -7.09
N ALA A 108 -4.36 -2.83 -8.06
CA ALA A 108 -5.24 -3.97 -8.29
C ALA A 108 -5.22 -4.94 -7.10
N ILE A 109 -4.02 -5.18 -6.56
CA ILE A 109 -3.82 -6.02 -5.38
C ILE A 109 -4.50 -5.41 -4.15
N GLU A 110 -4.36 -4.10 -3.92
CA GLU A 110 -5.04 -3.44 -2.80
C GLU A 110 -6.55 -3.42 -2.96
N LEU A 111 -7.09 -3.19 -4.16
CA LEU A 111 -8.54 -3.28 -4.41
C LEU A 111 -9.07 -4.68 -4.05
N PHE A 112 -8.45 -5.74 -4.56
CA PHE A 112 -8.86 -7.11 -4.27
C PHE A 112 -8.80 -7.49 -2.78
N LYS A 113 -7.90 -6.88 -2.01
CA LYS A 113 -7.82 -7.14 -0.56
C LYS A 113 -9.05 -6.64 0.20
N TYR A 114 -9.75 -5.62 -0.30
CA TYR A 114 -10.84 -4.96 0.41
C TYR A 114 -12.23 -5.12 -0.21
N PHE A 115 -12.34 -5.67 -1.43
CA PHE A 115 -13.58 -5.87 -2.18
C PHE A 115 -13.65 -7.28 -2.74
#